data_AF-A0A4E0QVX4-F1
#
_entry.id   AF-A0A4E0QVX4-F1
#
_cell.length_a   1.000
_cell.length_b   1.000
_cell.length_c   1.000
_cell.angle_alpha   90.00
_cell.angle_beta   90.00
_cell.angle_gamma   90.00
#
_symmetry.space_group_name_H-M   'P 1'
#
loop_
_entity.id
_entity.type
_entity.pdbx_description
1 polymer ?
#
loop_
_entity_poly.entity_id
_entity_poly.type
_entity_poly.pdbx_seq_one_letter_code
_entity_poly.pdbx_strand_id
1 'polypeptide(L)'
;MYSRTIFVCVLLATVCTVRAERLQPISNENAMLENDVDGIVKCSICKLALKAAQLYLNSDRMKKMEKEQIAKVCKDASLFEPVCTSILQKVADYLVNQLVETPVGSLCTKFEYCP
;
A
#
# COMPACT_ATOMS: atom_id res chain seq x y z
N MET A 1 1.40 21.28 3.73
CA MET A 1 0.92 20.13 4.54
C MET A 1 0.10 19.14 3.68
N TYR A 2 0.62 18.68 2.52
CA TYR A 2 -0.09 17.75 1.63
C TYR A 2 0.70 16.47 1.24
N SER A 3 1.93 16.31 1.73
CA SER A 3 2.86 15.28 1.23
C SER A 3 2.54 13.85 1.69
N ARG A 4 1.98 13.67 2.91
CA ARG A 4 1.69 12.34 3.47
C ARG A 4 0.52 11.64 2.78
N THR A 5 -0.53 12.38 2.46
CA THR A 5 -1.70 11.84 1.76
C THR A 5 -1.33 11.49 0.32
N ILE A 6 -0.51 12.33 -0.34
CA ILE A 6 -0.08 12.08 -1.73
C ILE A 6 0.78 10.81 -1.83
N PHE A 7 1.72 10.58 -0.92
CA PHE A 7 2.60 9.40 -1.00
C PHE A 7 1.83 8.09 -0.77
N VAL A 8 0.91 8.08 0.21
CA VAL A 8 0.01 6.94 0.46
C VAL A 8 -0.96 6.75 -0.71
N CYS A 9 -1.51 7.84 -1.27
CA CYS A 9 -2.36 7.78 -2.47
C CYS A 9 -1.60 7.33 -3.71
N VAL A 10 -0.32 7.66 -3.89
CA VAL A 10 0.52 7.23 -5.02
C VAL A 10 0.92 5.76 -4.87
N LEU A 11 1.20 5.29 -3.65
CA LEU A 11 1.40 3.87 -3.38
C LEU A 11 0.13 3.06 -3.58
N LEU A 12 -1.02 3.56 -3.10
CA LEU A 12 -2.32 2.94 -3.37
C LEU A 12 -2.67 2.99 -4.85
N ALA A 13 -2.41 4.10 -5.55
CA ALA A 13 -2.68 4.24 -6.98
C ALA A 13 -1.81 3.32 -7.82
N THR A 14 -0.51 3.16 -7.50
CA THR A 14 0.36 2.21 -8.23
C THR A 14 -0.02 0.74 -7.95
N VAL A 15 -0.50 0.42 -6.75
CA VAL A 15 -1.08 -0.90 -6.45
C VAL A 15 -2.43 -1.11 -7.18
N CYS A 16 -3.22 -0.06 -7.37
CA CYS A 16 -4.49 -0.10 -8.11
C CYS A 16 -4.30 -0.14 -9.64
N THR A 17 -3.34 0.59 -10.21
CA THR A 17 -3.13 0.65 -11.67
C THR A 17 -2.48 -0.62 -12.22
N VAL A 18 -1.58 -1.27 -11.47
CA VAL A 18 -0.97 -2.54 -11.88
C VAL A 18 -1.99 -3.70 -11.93
N ARG A 19 -3.16 -3.55 -11.32
CA ARG A 19 -4.25 -4.54 -11.35
C ARG A 19 -5.32 -4.27 -12.42
N ALA A 20 -5.40 -3.05 -12.94
CA ALA A 20 -6.41 -2.68 -13.94
C ALA A 20 -6.15 -3.30 -15.33
N GLU A 21 -4.90 -3.56 -15.70
CA GLU A 21 -4.57 -4.22 -16.98
C GLU A 21 -4.78 -5.75 -16.96
N ARG A 22 -5.04 -6.37 -15.80
CA ARG A 22 -5.24 -7.83 -15.68
C ARG A 22 -6.66 -8.27 -15.35
N LEU A 23 -7.59 -7.34 -15.16
CA LEU A 23 -9.01 -7.65 -14.96
C LEU A 23 -9.82 -7.08 -16.13
N GLN A 24 -9.97 -7.89 -17.19
CA GLN A 24 -11.11 -7.72 -18.07
C GLN A 24 -12.41 -7.85 -17.25
N PRO A 25 -13.45 -7.07 -17.58
CA PRO A 25 -14.68 -7.03 -16.79
C PRO A 25 -15.52 -8.27 -17.10
N ILE A 26 -15.77 -9.12 -16.09
CA ILE A 26 -16.86 -10.08 -16.15
C ILE A 26 -18.11 -9.35 -15.69
N SER A 27 -18.78 -8.69 -16.64
CA SER A 27 -20.19 -8.31 -16.49
C SER A 27 -21.03 -9.58 -16.55
N ASN A 28 -21.91 -9.80 -15.57
CA ASN A 28 -23.32 -10.02 -15.82
C ASN A 28 -24.14 -9.96 -14.52
N GLU A 29 -25.22 -9.21 -14.61
CA GLU A 29 -26.23 -8.85 -13.61
C GLU A 29 -26.83 -10.07 -12.89
N ASN A 30 -27.15 -9.92 -11.59
CA ASN A 30 -28.40 -10.37 -10.95
C ASN A 30 -28.48 -9.85 -9.50
N ALA A 31 -29.18 -8.71 -9.35
CA ALA A 31 -29.38 -8.00 -8.11
C ALA A 31 -30.52 -8.59 -7.26
N MET A 32 -30.19 -9.39 -6.25
CA MET A 32 -30.98 -9.55 -5.01
C MET A 32 -30.29 -10.40 -3.93
N LEU A 33 -29.06 -10.87 -4.18
CA LEU A 33 -28.18 -11.58 -3.22
C LEU A 33 -26.81 -10.89 -3.12
N GLU A 34 -26.76 -9.57 -3.35
CA GLU A 34 -25.51 -8.87 -3.63
C GLU A 34 -24.76 -8.36 -2.40
N ASN A 35 -25.43 -8.04 -1.28
CA ASN A 35 -24.75 -7.35 -0.17
C ASN A 35 -23.76 -8.24 0.60
N ASP A 36 -24.10 -9.49 0.88
CA ASP A 36 -23.21 -10.42 1.59
C ASP A 36 -22.12 -10.97 0.68
N VAL A 37 -22.44 -11.23 -0.59
CA VAL A 37 -21.48 -11.69 -1.60
C VAL A 37 -20.47 -10.58 -1.89
N ASP A 38 -20.92 -9.34 -2.04
CA ASP A 38 -20.06 -8.18 -2.24
C ASP A 38 -19.17 -7.93 -1.01
N GLY A 39 -19.69 -8.06 0.21
CA GLY A 39 -18.90 -7.99 1.45
C GLY A 39 -17.82 -9.07 1.55
N ILE A 40 -18.17 -10.33 1.27
CA ILE A 40 -17.22 -11.46 1.28
C ILE A 40 -16.13 -11.29 0.21
N VAL A 41 -16.52 -10.85 -0.99
CA VAL A 41 -15.60 -10.62 -2.10
C VAL A 41 -14.67 -9.44 -1.78
N LYS A 42 -15.19 -8.31 -1.29
CA LYS A 42 -14.41 -7.14 -0.85
C LYS A 42 -13.40 -7.51 0.23
N CYS A 43 -13.82 -8.27 1.24
CA CYS A 43 -12.94 -8.74 2.31
C CYS A 43 -11.81 -9.62 1.77
N SER A 44 -12.14 -10.56 0.87
CA SER A 44 -11.17 -11.46 0.26
C SER A 44 -10.16 -10.71 -0.62
N ILE A 45 -10.63 -9.76 -1.42
CA ILE A 45 -9.78 -8.91 -2.27
C ILE A 45 -8.86 -8.04 -1.42
N CYS A 46 -9.38 -7.43 -0.35
CA CYS A 46 -8.59 -6.64 0.58
C CYS A 46 -7.48 -7.49 1.21
N LYS A 47 -7.83 -8.68 1.74
CA LYS A 47 -6.86 -9.57 2.37
C LYS A 47 -5.77 -10.00 1.39
N LEU A 48 -6.15 -10.34 0.15
CA LEU A 48 -5.21 -10.72 -0.88
C LEU A 48 -4.28 -9.55 -1.27
N ALA A 49 -4.82 -8.35 -1.43
CA ALA A 49 -4.06 -7.16 -1.79
C ALA A 49 -3.05 -6.79 -0.70
N LEU A 50 -3.48 -6.76 0.56
CA LEU A 50 -2.61 -6.45 1.69
C LEU A 50 -1.55 -7.53 1.91
N LYS A 51 -1.89 -8.81 1.79
CA LYS A 51 -0.89 -9.89 1.87
C LYS A 51 0.16 -9.76 0.77
N ALA A 52 -0.25 -9.45 -0.45
CA ALA A 52 0.68 -9.18 -1.55
C ALA A 52 1.56 -7.95 -1.27
N ALA A 53 0.99 -6.87 -0.72
CA ALA A 53 1.72 -5.68 -0.33
C ALA A 53 2.75 -5.97 0.77
N GLN A 54 2.39 -6.71 1.82
CA GLN A 54 3.32 -7.10 2.90
C GLN A 54 4.49 -7.94 2.37
N LEU A 55 4.22 -8.90 1.48
CA LEU A 55 5.27 -9.69 0.83
C LEU A 55 6.19 -8.81 -0.03
N TYR A 56 5.61 -7.88 -0.77
CA TYR A 56 6.35 -6.99 -1.65
C TYR A 56 7.25 -6.02 -0.88
N LEU A 57 6.73 -5.41 0.20
CA LEU A 57 7.47 -4.50 1.06
C LEU A 57 8.66 -5.17 1.76
N ASN A 58 8.54 -6.46 2.08
CA ASN A 58 9.64 -7.23 2.66
C ASN A 58 10.73 -7.63 1.66
N SER A 59 10.51 -7.46 0.36
CA SER A 59 11.49 -7.85 -0.67
C SER A 59 12.71 -6.92 -0.69
N ASP A 60 13.89 -7.49 -0.91
CA ASP A 60 15.14 -6.71 -1.02
C ASP A 60 15.10 -5.69 -2.14
N ARG A 61 14.40 -6.03 -3.24
CA ARG A 61 14.16 -5.11 -4.34
C ARG A 61 13.42 -3.86 -3.86
N MET A 62 12.40 -4.04 -3.02
CA MET A 62 11.60 -2.91 -2.55
C MET A 62 12.36 -2.04 -1.55
N LYS A 63 13.11 -2.67 -0.63
CA LYS A 63 14.03 -1.97 0.28
C LYS A 63 15.09 -1.16 -0.47
N LYS A 64 15.61 -1.69 -1.58
CA LYS A 64 16.57 -0.97 -2.44
C LYS A 64 15.92 0.24 -3.10
N MET A 65 14.74 0.07 -3.72
CA MET A 65 14.04 1.16 -4.38
C MET A 65 13.65 2.27 -3.39
N GLU A 66 13.23 1.91 -2.18
CA GLU A 66 12.96 2.87 -1.11
C GLU A 66 14.19 3.72 -0.78
N LYS A 67 15.34 3.09 -0.54
CA LYS A 67 16.61 3.81 -0.27
C LYS A 67 17.00 4.75 -1.40
N GLU A 68 16.86 4.31 -2.65
CA GLU A 68 17.15 5.12 -3.83
C GLU A 68 16.22 6.34 -3.94
N GLN A 69 14.92 6.16 -3.67
CA GLN A 69 13.96 7.27 -3.68
C GLN A 69 14.22 8.26 -2.54
N ILE A 70 14.54 7.77 -1.35
CA ILE A 70 14.90 8.63 -0.21
C ILE A 70 16.15 9.45 -0.54
N ALA A 71 17.20 8.81 -1.06
CA ALA A 71 18.42 9.50 -1.46
C ALA A 71 18.13 10.58 -2.54
N LYS A 72 17.28 10.26 -3.51
CA LYS A 72 16.87 11.21 -4.56
C LYS A 72 16.13 12.43 -3.98
N VAL A 73 15.20 12.21 -3.06
CA VAL A 73 14.44 13.29 -2.40
C VAL A 73 15.34 14.15 -1.52
N CYS A 74 16.30 13.53 -0.82
CA CYS A 74 17.18 14.23 0.10
C CYS A 74 18.37 14.93 -0.55
N LYS A 75 18.70 14.58 -1.80
CA LYS A 75 19.75 15.24 -2.58
C LYS A 75 19.55 16.75 -2.68
N ASP A 76 18.29 17.19 -2.78
CA ASP A 76 17.94 18.61 -2.88
C ASP A 76 18.07 19.35 -1.54
N ALA A 77 18.17 18.62 -0.42
CA ALA A 77 18.35 19.20 0.92
C ALA A 77 19.78 19.71 1.19
N SER A 78 20.70 19.58 0.22
CA SER A 78 22.08 20.09 0.26
C SER A 78 22.78 19.74 1.59
N LEU A 79 23.03 20.74 2.45
CA LEU A 79 23.70 20.57 3.75
C LEU A 79 22.95 19.63 4.73
N PHE A 80 21.66 19.44 4.52
CA PHE A 80 20.82 18.58 5.35
C PHE A 80 20.59 17.19 4.75
N GLU A 81 21.22 16.84 3.62
CA GLU A 81 21.09 15.52 3.00
C GLU A 81 21.25 14.34 3.98
N PRO A 82 22.27 14.27 4.86
CA PRO A 82 22.41 13.15 5.80
C PRO A 82 21.29 13.11 6.84
N VAL A 83 20.85 14.28 7.31
CA VAL A 83 19.76 14.41 8.30
C VAL A 83 18.42 14.02 7.66
N CYS A 84 18.16 14.51 6.46
CA CYS A 84 16.99 14.16 5.65
C CYS A 84 16.92 12.66 5.42
N THR A 85 18.03 12.06 4.96
CA THR A 85 18.11 10.63 4.64
C THR A 85 17.82 9.79 5.89
N SER A 86 18.43 10.15 7.03
CA SER A 86 18.21 9.44 8.29
C SER A 86 16.76 9.52 8.77
N ILE A 87 16.15 10.70 8.69
CA ILE A 87 14.75 10.91 9.09
C ILE A 87 13.81 10.11 8.19
N LEU A 88 13.96 10.22 6.87
CA LEU A 88 13.09 9.53 5.93
C LEU A 88 13.24 8.02 6.00
N GLN A 89 14.46 7.50 6.20
CA GLN A 89 14.67 6.07 6.41
C GLN A 89 13.95 5.58 7.66
N LYS A 90 14.11 6.26 8.81
CA LYS A 90 13.42 5.88 10.05
C LYS A 90 11.89 5.91 9.91
N VAL A 91 11.37 6.92 9.21
CA VAL A 91 9.92 7.04 8.96
C VAL A 91 9.44 5.92 8.04
N ALA A 92 10.17 5.62 6.97
CA ALA A 92 9.83 4.55 6.04
C ALA A 92 9.86 3.18 6.73
N ASP A 93 10.94 2.87 7.46
CA ASP A 93 11.07 1.64 8.25
C ASP A 93 9.92 1.50 9.25
N TYR A 94 9.56 2.57 9.96
CA TYR A 94 8.43 2.55 10.89
C TYR A 94 7.12 2.24 10.19
N LEU A 95 6.82 2.89 9.06
CA LEU A 95 5.57 2.66 8.32
C LEU A 95 5.50 1.25 7.72
N VAL A 96 6.60 0.76 7.17
CA VAL A 96 6.69 -0.59 6.61
C VAL A 96 6.49 -1.63 7.72
N ASN A 97 7.19 -1.49 8.85
CA ASN A 97 7.05 -2.41 9.98
C ASN A 97 5.62 -2.40 10.52
N GLN A 98 5.01 -1.23 10.71
CA GLN A 98 3.61 -1.12 11.10
C GLN A 98 2.69 -1.88 10.13
N LEU A 99 2.89 -1.71 8.82
CA LEU A 99 2.04 -2.37 7.82
C LEU A 99 2.28 -3.89 7.74
N VAL A 100 3.53 -4.35 7.89
CA VAL A 100 3.92 -5.76 7.83
C VAL A 100 3.51 -6.53 9.08
N GLU A 101 3.69 -5.93 10.26
CA GLU A 101 3.37 -6.56 11.55
C GLU A 101 1.87 -6.55 11.83
N THR A 102 1.13 -5.60 11.26
CA THR A 102 -0.32 -5.55 11.47
C THR A 102 -0.99 -6.73 10.75
N PRO A 103 -1.82 -7.52 11.47
CA PRO A 103 -2.57 -8.61 10.85
C PRO A 103 -3.48 -8.08 9.73
N VAL A 104 -3.38 -8.70 8.55
CA VAL A 104 -4.14 -8.30 7.37
C VAL A 104 -5.66 -8.20 7.62
N GLY A 105 -6.21 -9.12 8.42
CA GLY A 105 -7.62 -9.08 8.82
C GLY A 105 -7.98 -7.78 9.53
N SER A 106 -7.17 -7.35 10.50
CA SER A 106 -7.41 -6.13 11.27
C SER A 106 -7.34 -4.87 10.40
N LEU A 107 -6.45 -4.82 9.40
CA LEU A 107 -6.40 -3.72 8.44
C LEU A 107 -7.66 -3.69 7.57
N CYS A 108 -8.10 -4.84 7.06
CA CYS A 108 -9.32 -4.90 6.24
C CYS A 108 -10.58 -4.57 7.03
N THR A 109 -10.67 -4.95 8.30
CA THR A 109 -11.75 -4.53 9.20
C THR A 109 -11.69 -3.02 9.46
N LYS A 110 -10.48 -2.46 9.68
CA LYS A 110 -10.30 -1.01 9.86
C LYS A 110 -10.68 -0.19 8.63
N PHE A 111 -10.54 -0.75 7.43
CA PHE A 111 -10.97 -0.15 6.18
C PHE A 111 -12.42 -0.51 5.80
N GLU A 112 -13.17 -1.17 6.69
CA GLU A 112 -14.58 -1.54 6.50
C GLU A 112 -14.80 -2.48 5.29
N TYR A 113 -13.76 -3.20 4.85
CA TYR A 113 -13.85 -4.23 3.81
C TYR A 113 -14.15 -5.61 4.37
N CYS A 114 -13.85 -5.84 5.65
CA CYS A 114 -14.23 -7.05 6.38
C CYS A 114 -15.07 -6.66 7.59
N PRO A 115 -15.98 -7.55 8.05
CA PRO A 115 -16.56 -7.43 9.38
C PRO A 115 -15.50 -7.52 10.48
#